data_AF-A0A7C4Z8B2-F1
#
_entry.id   AF-A0A7C4Z8B2-F1
#
_cell.length_a   1.000
_cell.length_b   1.000
_cell.length_c   1.000
_cell.angle_alpha   90.00
_cell.angle_beta   90.00
_cell.angle_gamma   90.00
#
_symmetry.space_group_name_H-M   'P 1'
#
loop_
_entity.id
_entity.type
_entity.pdbx_description
1 polymer ?
#
loop_
_entity_poly.entity_id
_entity_poly.type
_entity_poly.pdbx_seq_one_letter_code
_entity_poly.pdbx_strand_id
1 'polypeptide(L)'
;MSCLLGFLILAVPQGEATRLVDLSPASAGVAGPTPPNNAAHTGRPLPDRLDLMPNVGPEELPPVTTWRAWLSLVLIGLSAALMIWLAARLLLRPRPARVPSPDEEALAALRLLSKRAIGTEADACEVSDRLSEILRTYLQRRFGVHARESTTAELLQMLARLSALQETQRTSIAEMLRIFDLAKFAGMPPSPDQCGRLLVGVQELVEATSADFNRSRRPVS
;
A
#
# COMPACT_ATOMS: atom_id res chain seq x y z
N MET A 1 3.45 -15.68 17.98
CA MET A 1 4.64 -15.39 18.83
C MET A 1 5.37 -14.26 18.13
N SER A 2 5.27 -12.98 18.50
CA SER A 2 5.26 -12.40 19.84
C SER A 2 4.30 -11.21 19.94
N CYS A 3 3.50 -11.21 21.01
CA CYS A 3 2.87 -10.03 21.59
C CYS A 3 3.93 -9.25 22.38
N LEU A 4 3.80 -7.91 22.46
CA LEU A 4 3.73 -7.12 23.71
C LEU A 4 3.97 -5.62 23.42
N LEU A 5 3.00 -4.81 23.89
CA LEU A 5 3.05 -3.41 24.32
C LEU A 5 3.36 -2.33 23.26
N GLY A 6 2.60 -1.25 23.13
CA GLY A 6 1.63 -0.68 24.07
C GLY A 6 1.93 0.79 24.28
N PHE A 7 1.06 1.65 23.74
CA PHE A 7 0.64 2.95 24.29
C PHE A 7 1.72 3.84 24.95
N LEU A 8 2.12 4.92 24.27
CA LEU A 8 2.51 6.15 24.96
C LEU A 8 1.78 7.34 24.34
N ILE A 9 0.62 7.62 24.92
CA ILE A 9 -0.15 8.85 24.77
C ILE A 9 0.47 9.89 25.71
N LEU A 10 0.87 11.05 25.18
CA LEU A 10 1.07 12.30 25.92
C LEU A 10 0.25 13.35 25.15
N ALA A 11 -1.02 13.54 25.51
CA ALA A 11 -1.47 14.44 26.58
C ALA A 11 -1.01 15.89 26.35
N VAL A 12 -1.79 16.58 25.53
CA VAL A 12 -1.88 18.04 25.42
C VAL A 12 -2.45 18.59 26.74
N PRO A 13 -1.95 19.73 27.22
CA PRO A 13 -2.89 20.79 27.60
C PRO A 13 -2.53 22.17 27.04
N GLN A 14 -3.61 22.86 26.66
CA GLN A 14 -3.76 24.22 26.14
C GLN A 14 -4.14 25.20 27.27
N GLY A 15 -3.92 26.50 27.02
CA GLY A 15 -4.63 27.63 27.65
C GLY A 15 -3.88 28.32 28.80
N GLU A 16 -3.92 29.63 29.01
CA GLU A 16 -4.58 30.81 28.39
C GLU A 16 -3.76 32.04 28.86
N ALA A 17 -3.37 32.97 27.98
CA ALA A 17 -3.93 34.32 27.84
C ALA A 17 -4.25 35.08 29.15
N THR A 18 -3.57 36.20 29.42
CA THR A 18 -4.11 37.58 29.26
C THR A 18 -3.22 38.66 29.90
N ARG A 19 -3.19 39.83 29.23
CA ARG A 19 -2.67 41.13 29.68
C ARG A 19 -3.58 41.77 30.74
N LEU A 20 -3.02 42.72 31.51
CA LEU A 20 -3.59 44.03 31.91
C LEU A 20 -2.54 44.69 32.84
N VAL A 21 -1.77 45.72 32.46
CA VAL A 21 -2.11 47.17 32.43
C VAL A 21 -3.08 47.55 33.55
N ASP A 22 -2.62 48.25 34.59
CA ASP A 22 -2.69 49.72 34.71
C ASP A 22 -2.42 50.22 36.17
N LEU A 23 -2.09 51.52 36.27
CA LEU A 23 -2.30 52.45 37.39
C LEU A 23 -1.25 52.62 38.53
N SER A 24 -0.50 53.73 38.39
CA SER A 24 -0.16 54.77 39.40
C SER A 24 -1.36 55.15 40.31
N PRO A 25 -1.27 55.93 41.43
CA PRO A 25 -0.16 56.76 41.91
C PRO A 25 0.08 56.83 43.45
N ALA A 26 1.14 57.57 43.81
CA ALA A 26 1.23 58.55 44.92
C ALA A 26 1.21 58.14 46.41
N SER A 27 2.29 58.62 47.06
CA SER A 27 2.31 59.49 48.26
C SER A 27 2.27 58.92 49.68
N ALA A 28 3.24 59.43 50.47
CA ALA A 28 3.27 59.76 51.91
C ALA A 28 4.58 59.23 52.52
N GLY A 29 5.45 59.97 53.23
CA GLY A 29 5.40 61.30 53.83
C GLY A 29 6.25 61.29 55.11
N VAL A 30 6.73 62.48 55.54
CA VAL A 30 7.10 62.85 56.94
C VAL A 30 8.48 62.32 57.43
N ALA A 31 9.39 63.05 58.10
CA ALA A 31 9.53 64.43 58.64
C ALA A 31 11.03 64.81 58.85
N GLY A 32 11.31 66.13 58.95
CA GLY A 32 12.63 66.76 59.25
C GLY A 32 13.10 66.64 60.72
N PRO A 33 14.02 67.49 61.25
CA PRO A 33 14.20 68.92 60.96
C PRO A 33 15.66 69.44 60.78
N THR A 34 15.72 70.77 60.65
CA THR A 34 16.71 71.77 60.18
C THR A 34 18.05 71.97 60.94
N PRO A 35 19.02 72.70 60.33
CA PRO A 35 20.41 72.87 60.79
C PRO A 35 20.63 74.13 61.66
N PRO A 36 21.88 74.37 62.11
CA PRO A 36 22.41 75.72 61.98
C PRO A 36 23.90 75.81 61.57
N ASN A 37 24.13 76.78 60.66
CA ASN A 37 25.11 77.86 60.77
C ASN A 37 26.61 77.60 60.44
N ASN A 38 27.07 78.15 59.31
CA ASN A 38 27.85 79.38 59.43
C ASN A 38 29.33 79.31 59.82
N ALA A 39 30.22 79.04 58.86
CA ALA A 39 31.38 79.91 58.54
C ALA A 39 32.64 79.12 58.15
N ALA A 40 33.10 79.42 56.94
CA ALA A 40 34.48 79.70 56.57
C ALA A 40 35.59 78.76 57.07
N HIS A 41 36.23 78.03 56.16
CA HIS A 41 37.50 78.47 55.58
C HIS A 41 38.15 77.37 54.71
N THR A 42 38.65 77.82 53.56
CA THR A 42 39.90 77.37 52.90
C THR A 42 40.04 75.91 52.46
N GLY A 43 39.93 75.73 51.15
CA GLY A 43 40.97 75.10 50.34
C GLY A 43 41.39 73.66 50.70
N ARG A 44 40.74 72.69 50.06
CA ARG A 44 41.36 71.41 49.70
C ARG A 44 41.03 71.12 48.23
N PRO A 45 42.03 70.81 47.37
CA PRO A 45 41.73 70.33 46.04
C PRO A 45 41.06 68.96 46.19
N LEU A 46 39.85 68.80 45.65
CA LEU A 46 39.23 67.49 45.54
C LEU A 46 40.14 66.61 44.65
N PRO A 47 40.57 65.42 45.10
CA PRO A 47 41.01 64.42 44.15
C PRO A 47 39.83 64.10 43.24
N ASP A 48 40.13 64.06 41.95
CA ASP A 48 39.20 63.86 40.85
C ASP A 48 38.30 62.64 41.15
N ARG A 49 37.03 62.87 41.47
CA ARG A 49 36.11 61.80 41.91
C ARG A 49 35.61 60.93 40.75
N LEU A 50 36.23 61.06 39.58
CA LEU A 50 36.18 60.10 38.48
C LEU A 50 37.29 59.05 38.60
N ASP A 51 37.52 58.51 39.79
CA ASP A 51 38.03 57.15 39.93
C ASP A 51 36.90 56.18 39.56
N LEU A 52 36.72 56.12 38.24
CA LEU A 52 36.24 55.04 37.40
C LEU A 52 35.88 53.79 38.21
N MET A 53 34.58 53.48 38.27
CA MET A 53 34.21 52.06 38.29
C MET A 53 35.02 51.39 37.18
N PRO A 54 35.69 50.25 37.42
CA PRO A 54 36.27 49.51 36.32
C PRO A 54 35.15 49.30 35.31
N ASN A 55 35.36 49.82 34.10
CA ASN A 55 34.48 49.59 32.98
C ASN A 55 34.49 48.08 32.74
N VAL A 56 33.55 47.36 33.35
CA VAL A 56 33.24 45.98 32.99
C VAL A 56 32.68 46.11 31.59
N GLY A 57 33.55 45.86 30.60
CA GLY A 57 33.17 45.88 29.19
C GLY A 57 31.94 45.00 28.95
N PRO A 58 31.19 45.22 27.86
CA PRO A 58 29.95 44.51 27.62
C PRO A 58 30.16 43.01 27.82
N GLU A 59 29.46 42.44 28.79
CA GLU A 59 29.46 41.01 29.02
C GLU A 59 28.93 40.36 27.74
N GLU A 60 29.83 39.72 26.97
CA GLU A 60 29.44 39.05 25.74
C GLU A 60 28.52 37.90 26.12
N LEU A 61 27.21 38.15 26.03
CA LEU A 61 26.18 37.14 26.23
C LEU A 61 26.52 35.94 25.34
N PRO A 62 26.52 34.71 25.88
CA PRO A 62 26.80 33.53 25.09
C PRO A 62 25.88 33.53 23.88
N PRO A 63 26.39 33.23 22.67
CA PRO A 63 25.65 33.42 21.44
C PRO A 63 24.32 32.67 21.52
N VAL A 64 23.21 33.40 21.45
CA VAL A 64 21.82 32.87 21.51
C VAL A 64 21.48 31.98 20.29
N THR A 65 22.47 31.63 19.49
CA THR A 65 22.40 30.84 18.26
C THR A 65 22.35 29.34 18.56
N THR A 66 22.80 28.90 19.74
CA THR A 66 22.90 27.47 20.08
C THR A 66 21.53 26.80 20.11
N TRP A 67 20.55 27.34 20.84
CA TRP A 67 19.20 26.73 20.92
C TRP A 67 18.45 26.77 19.59
N ARG A 68 18.65 27.82 18.78
CA ARG A 68 18.07 27.94 17.43
C ARG A 68 18.66 26.91 16.47
N ALA A 69 19.96 26.64 16.57
CA ALA A 69 20.62 25.59 15.79
C ALA A 69 20.05 24.21 16.17
N TRP A 70 19.92 23.91 17.47
CA TRP A 70 19.28 22.67 17.94
C TRP A 70 17.82 22.54 17.47
N LEU A 71 17.03 23.62 17.56
CA LEU A 71 15.65 23.66 17.08
C LEU A 71 15.58 23.37 15.56
N SER A 72 16.47 23.98 14.78
CA SER A 72 16.52 23.75 13.33
C SER A 72 16.87 22.30 12.98
N LEU A 73 17.78 21.69 13.73
CA LEU A 73 18.22 20.31 13.52
C LEU A 73 17.10 19.32 13.86
N VAL A 74 16.36 19.58 14.95
CA VAL A 74 15.15 18.81 15.31
C VAL A 74 14.08 18.95 14.23
N LEU A 75 13.83 20.17 13.74
CA LEU A 75 12.81 20.40 12.71
C LEU A 75 13.17 19.71 11.39
N ILE A 76 14.45 19.75 10.99
CA ILE A 76 14.94 19.04 9.82
C ILE A 76 14.77 17.54 10.00
N GLY A 77 15.16 16.99 11.17
CA GLY A 77 14.98 15.58 11.50
C GLY A 77 13.52 15.14 11.45
N LEU A 78 12.61 15.95 12.00
CA LEU A 78 11.17 15.68 11.98
C LEU A 78 10.61 15.72 10.56
N SER A 79 11.05 16.69 9.75
CA SER A 79 10.63 16.81 8.35
C SER A 79 11.13 15.65 7.50
N ALA A 80 12.37 15.21 7.71
CA ALA A 80 12.95 14.06 7.03
C ALA A 80 12.23 12.77 7.43
N ALA A 81 11.95 12.57 8.72
CA ALA A 81 11.19 11.43 9.21
C ALA A 81 9.76 11.41 8.63
N LEU A 82 9.09 12.56 8.57
CA LEU A 82 7.76 12.69 7.97
C LEU A 82 7.79 12.39 6.46
N MET A 83 8.79 12.90 5.74
CA MET A 83 8.98 12.64 4.31
C MET A 83 9.26 11.17 4.03
N ILE A 84 10.13 10.53 4.83
CA ILE A 84 10.41 9.09 4.73
C ILE A 84 9.14 8.29 5.04
N TRP A 85 8.37 8.68 6.05
CA TRP A 85 7.12 7.99 6.40
C TRP A 85 6.06 8.13 5.31
N LEU A 86 5.88 9.32 4.72
CA LEU A 86 4.97 9.51 3.58
C LEU A 86 5.44 8.71 2.37
N ALA A 87 6.73 8.79 2.02
CA ALA A 87 7.30 8.05 0.91
C ALA A 87 7.10 6.55 1.11
N ALA A 88 7.38 6.02 2.30
CA ALA A 88 7.14 4.63 2.63
C ALA A 88 5.65 4.28 2.50
N ARG A 89 4.74 5.13 2.98
CA ARG A 89 3.30 4.89 2.90
C ARG A 89 2.77 4.91 1.45
N LEU A 90 3.37 5.70 0.57
CA LEU A 90 3.01 5.78 -0.84
C LEU A 90 3.65 4.65 -1.66
N LEU A 91 4.91 4.30 -1.40
CA LEU A 91 5.66 3.29 -2.15
C LEU A 91 5.34 1.86 -1.71
N LEU A 92 5.07 1.64 -0.41
CA LEU A 92 4.72 0.34 0.15
C LEU A 92 3.20 0.12 0.21
N ARG A 93 2.41 0.99 -0.43
CA ARG A 93 0.98 0.75 -0.60
C ARG A 93 0.81 -0.53 -1.43
N PRO A 94 0.20 -1.60 -0.89
CA PRO A 94 -0.04 -2.81 -1.66
C PRO A 94 -0.89 -2.42 -2.86
N ARG A 95 -0.33 -2.55 -4.07
CA ARG A 95 -1.10 -2.36 -5.30
C ARG A 95 -2.29 -3.31 -5.24
N PRO A 96 -3.52 -2.84 -5.59
CA PRO A 96 -4.66 -3.75 -5.67
C PRO A 96 -4.27 -4.91 -6.58
N ALA A 97 -4.36 -6.13 -6.07
CA ALA A 97 -4.02 -7.32 -6.82
C ALA A 97 -4.84 -7.32 -8.11
N ARG A 98 -4.16 -7.26 -9.26
CA ARG A 98 -4.81 -7.37 -10.56
C ARG A 98 -5.52 -8.73 -10.57
N VAL A 99 -6.85 -8.72 -10.68
CA VAL A 99 -7.60 -9.97 -10.88
C VAL A 99 -7.14 -10.53 -12.23
N PRO A 100 -6.57 -11.75 -12.26
CA PRO A 100 -6.13 -12.34 -13.52
C PRO A 100 -7.33 -12.53 -14.45
N SER A 101 -7.09 -12.32 -15.73
CA SER A 101 -8.08 -12.64 -16.75
C SER A 101 -8.36 -14.15 -16.78
N PRO A 102 -9.56 -14.58 -17.24
CA PRO A 102 -9.90 -16.00 -17.31
C PRO A 102 -8.89 -16.84 -18.08
N ASP A 103 -8.32 -16.30 -19.16
CA ASP A 103 -7.29 -16.95 -19.97
C ASP A 103 -5.93 -17.01 -19.26
N GLU A 104 -5.51 -15.94 -18.58
CA GLU A 104 -4.29 -15.97 -17.76
C GLU A 104 -4.38 -17.05 -16.65
N GLU A 105 -5.52 -17.15 -15.99
CA GLU A 105 -5.76 -18.16 -14.94
C GLU A 105 -5.77 -19.58 -15.50
N ALA A 106 -6.50 -19.83 -16.59
CA ALA A 106 -6.57 -21.15 -17.21
C ALA A 106 -5.20 -21.59 -17.74
N LEU A 107 -4.47 -20.72 -18.44
CA LEU A 107 -3.13 -21.04 -18.94
C LEU A 107 -2.13 -21.27 -17.80
N ALA A 108 -2.23 -20.52 -16.70
CA ALA A 108 -1.42 -20.79 -15.51
C ALA A 108 -1.71 -22.17 -14.92
N ALA A 109 -2.99 -22.54 -14.79
CA ALA A 109 -3.39 -23.86 -14.30
C ALA A 109 -2.93 -24.99 -15.24
N LEU A 110 -3.05 -24.81 -16.55
CA LEU A 110 -2.59 -25.77 -17.56
C LEU A 110 -1.07 -25.96 -17.51
N ARG A 111 -0.29 -24.88 -17.37
CA ARG A 111 1.18 -24.96 -17.22
C ARG A 111 1.62 -25.67 -15.94
N LEU A 112 0.82 -25.61 -14.89
CA LEU A 112 1.09 -26.39 -13.67
C LEU A 112 0.73 -27.85 -13.88
N LEU A 113 -0.41 -28.12 -14.55
CA LEU A 113 -0.85 -29.48 -14.84
C LEU A 113 0.11 -30.20 -15.82
N SER A 114 0.64 -29.49 -16.81
CA SER A 114 1.57 -30.04 -17.82
C SER A 114 2.91 -30.49 -17.24
N LYS A 115 3.25 -30.10 -16.02
CA LYS A 115 4.47 -30.54 -15.33
C LYS A 115 4.32 -31.91 -14.67
N ARG A 116 3.11 -32.45 -14.58
CA ARG A 116 2.91 -33.82 -14.11
C ARG A 116 3.30 -34.81 -15.18
N ALA A 117 3.95 -35.89 -14.76
CA ALA A 117 4.19 -37.04 -15.62
C ALA A 117 2.86 -37.76 -15.89
N ILE A 118 2.60 -38.07 -17.15
CA ILE A 118 1.48 -38.90 -17.59
C ILE A 118 2.09 -40.21 -18.09
N GLY A 119 2.40 -41.12 -17.17
CA GLY A 119 3.07 -42.39 -17.49
C GLY A 119 2.13 -43.59 -17.48
N THR A 120 1.12 -43.54 -16.63
CA THR A 120 0.15 -44.63 -16.42
C THR A 120 -1.27 -44.19 -16.74
N GLU A 121 -2.19 -45.16 -16.88
CA GLU A 121 -3.62 -44.85 -17.01
C GLU A 121 -4.19 -44.17 -15.78
N ALA A 122 -3.66 -44.47 -14.58
CA ALA A 122 -4.05 -43.79 -13.35
C ALA A 122 -3.66 -42.30 -13.39
N ASP A 123 -2.45 -41.99 -13.86
CA ASP A 123 -2.02 -40.60 -14.07
C ASP A 123 -2.89 -39.90 -15.11
N ALA A 124 -3.17 -40.59 -16.23
CA ALA A 124 -4.00 -40.06 -17.31
C ALA A 124 -5.43 -39.76 -16.83
N CYS A 125 -6.00 -40.62 -15.98
CA CYS A 125 -7.29 -40.41 -15.35
C CYS A 125 -7.27 -39.16 -14.45
N GLU A 126 -6.32 -39.06 -13.52
CA GLU A 126 -6.22 -37.90 -12.61
C GLU A 126 -6.00 -36.58 -13.38
N VAL A 127 -5.13 -36.60 -14.39
CA VAL A 127 -4.86 -35.42 -15.22
C VAL A 127 -6.09 -35.06 -16.04
N SER A 128 -6.83 -36.02 -16.60
CA SER A 128 -8.04 -35.75 -17.38
C SER A 128 -9.17 -35.15 -16.53
N ASP A 129 -9.34 -35.58 -15.27
CA ASP A 129 -10.34 -35.02 -14.36
C ASP A 129 -9.98 -33.56 -14.00
N ARG A 130 -8.72 -33.29 -13.66
CA ARG A 130 -8.26 -31.90 -13.42
C ARG A 130 -8.36 -31.02 -14.66
N LEU A 131 -8.01 -31.56 -15.82
CA LEU A 131 -8.11 -30.85 -17.09
C LEU A 131 -9.56 -30.46 -17.40
N SER A 132 -10.50 -31.35 -17.08
CA SER A 132 -11.94 -31.10 -17.21
C SER A 132 -12.42 -29.94 -16.33
N GLU A 133 -11.99 -29.90 -15.06
CA GLU A 133 -12.31 -28.79 -14.15
C GLU A 133 -11.73 -27.46 -14.64
N ILE A 134 -10.50 -27.45 -15.15
CA ILE A 134 -9.88 -26.25 -15.73
C ILE A 134 -10.69 -25.76 -16.93
N LEU A 135 -11.05 -26.65 -17.86
CA LEU A 135 -11.84 -26.28 -19.04
C LEU A 135 -13.21 -25.73 -18.64
N ARG A 136 -13.95 -26.41 -17.75
CA ARG A 136 -15.27 -25.95 -17.30
C ARG A 136 -15.18 -24.60 -16.58
N THR A 137 -14.20 -24.42 -15.70
CA THR A 137 -13.96 -23.14 -15.02
C THR A 137 -13.65 -22.01 -16.01
N TYR A 138 -12.80 -22.29 -17.00
CA TYR A 138 -12.49 -21.32 -18.06
C TYR A 138 -13.75 -20.91 -18.82
N LEU A 139 -14.55 -21.88 -19.29
CA LEU A 139 -15.77 -21.62 -20.04
C LEU A 139 -16.76 -20.77 -19.22
N GLN A 140 -16.93 -21.10 -17.95
CA GLN A 140 -17.80 -20.35 -17.03
C GLN A 140 -17.34 -18.90 -16.85
N ARG A 141 -16.07 -18.68 -16.54
CA ARG A 141 -15.55 -17.32 -16.33
C ARG A 141 -15.48 -16.51 -17.62
N ARG A 142 -15.21 -17.16 -18.76
CA ARG A 142 -15.02 -16.49 -20.04
C ARG A 142 -16.34 -16.11 -20.70
N PHE A 143 -17.30 -17.04 -20.70
CA PHE A 143 -18.55 -16.91 -21.45
C PHE A 143 -19.77 -16.67 -20.54
N GLY A 144 -19.60 -16.66 -19.21
CA GLY A 144 -20.69 -16.41 -18.27
C GLY A 144 -21.71 -17.53 -18.19
N VAL A 145 -21.30 -18.77 -18.48
CA VAL A 145 -22.15 -19.97 -18.44
C VAL A 145 -21.95 -20.73 -17.14
N HIS A 146 -22.96 -21.46 -16.65
CA HIS A 146 -22.88 -22.26 -15.41
C HIS A 146 -22.20 -23.62 -15.67
N ALA A 147 -20.98 -23.63 -16.23
CA ALA A 147 -20.36 -24.84 -16.76
C ALA A 147 -20.05 -25.92 -15.70
N ARG A 148 -19.82 -25.52 -14.45
CA ARG A 148 -19.50 -26.47 -13.37
C ARG A 148 -20.75 -27.09 -12.75
N GLU A 149 -21.85 -26.34 -12.75
CA GLU A 149 -23.12 -26.76 -12.17
C GLU A 149 -24.02 -27.50 -13.20
N SER A 150 -23.66 -27.45 -14.48
CA SER A 150 -24.43 -28.05 -15.58
C SER A 150 -23.87 -29.39 -16.02
N THR A 151 -24.74 -30.25 -16.55
CA THR A 151 -24.31 -31.42 -17.30
C THR A 151 -23.64 -31.01 -18.63
N THR A 152 -22.86 -31.91 -19.24
CA THR A 152 -22.23 -31.64 -20.54
C THR A 152 -23.24 -31.32 -21.64
N ALA A 153 -24.39 -32.00 -21.65
CA ALA A 153 -25.43 -31.74 -22.64
C ALA A 153 -26.03 -30.34 -22.50
N GLU A 154 -26.27 -29.88 -21.27
CA GLU A 154 -26.76 -28.53 -20.99
C GLU A 154 -25.70 -27.47 -21.32
N LEU A 155 -24.44 -27.71 -20.92
CA LEU A 155 -23.32 -26.81 -21.23
C LEU A 155 -23.19 -26.61 -22.75
N LEU A 156 -23.22 -27.69 -23.53
CA LEU A 156 -23.13 -27.59 -24.99
C LEU A 156 -24.32 -26.84 -25.60
N GLN A 157 -25.53 -26.98 -25.06
CA GLN A 157 -26.69 -26.19 -25.49
C GLN A 157 -26.52 -24.70 -25.18
N MET A 158 -25.94 -24.35 -24.02
CA MET A 158 -25.63 -22.96 -23.68
C MET A 158 -24.58 -22.39 -24.65
N LEU A 159 -23.51 -23.13 -24.93
CA LEU A 159 -22.44 -22.70 -25.84
C LEU A 159 -22.92 -22.57 -27.29
N ALA A 160 -23.88 -23.38 -27.72
CA ALA A 160 -24.50 -23.29 -29.04
C ALA A 160 -25.20 -21.94 -29.29
N ARG A 161 -25.71 -21.30 -28.22
CA ARG A 161 -26.41 -20.00 -28.31
C ARG A 161 -25.45 -18.80 -28.34
N LEU A 162 -24.16 -19.01 -28.09
CA LEU A 162 -23.17 -17.93 -28.02
C LEU A 162 -22.59 -17.64 -29.41
N SER A 163 -22.79 -16.44 -29.92
CA SER A 163 -22.16 -15.98 -31.18
C SER A 163 -20.64 -15.78 -31.07
N ALA A 164 -20.12 -15.69 -29.85
CA ALA A 164 -18.69 -15.49 -29.58
C ALA A 164 -17.81 -16.72 -29.90
N LEU A 165 -18.40 -17.91 -30.06
CA LEU A 165 -17.68 -19.14 -30.40
C LEU A 165 -17.84 -19.47 -31.88
N GLN A 166 -16.75 -19.90 -32.50
CA GLN A 166 -16.77 -20.47 -33.84
C GLN A 166 -17.25 -21.93 -33.81
N GLU A 167 -17.79 -22.45 -34.90
CA GLU A 167 -18.31 -23.82 -34.95
C GLU A 167 -17.23 -24.89 -34.73
N THR A 168 -16.02 -24.62 -35.21
CA THR A 168 -14.83 -25.44 -34.97
C THR A 168 -14.49 -25.51 -33.47
N GLN A 169 -14.54 -24.38 -32.77
CA GLN A 169 -14.30 -24.31 -31.32
C GLN A 169 -15.39 -25.08 -30.55
N ARG A 170 -16.67 -24.94 -30.93
CA ARG A 170 -17.77 -25.68 -30.30
C ARG A 170 -17.61 -27.20 -30.45
N THR A 171 -17.29 -27.65 -31.66
CA THR A 171 -17.06 -29.07 -31.94
C THR A 171 -15.90 -29.61 -31.10
N SER A 172 -14.78 -28.87 -31.05
CA SER A 172 -13.61 -29.25 -30.27
C SER A 172 -13.92 -29.33 -28.76
N ILE A 173 -14.67 -28.37 -28.21
CA ILE A 173 -15.15 -28.42 -26.82
C ILE A 173 -16.02 -29.66 -26.57
N ALA A 174 -16.94 -29.97 -27.48
CA ALA A 174 -17.83 -31.12 -27.34
C ALA A 174 -17.09 -32.45 -27.33
N GLU A 175 -16.09 -32.61 -28.20
CA GLU A 175 -15.24 -33.80 -28.24
C GLU A 175 -14.44 -33.98 -26.95
N MET A 176 -13.79 -32.92 -26.47
CA MET A 176 -13.01 -32.97 -25.22
C MET A 176 -13.89 -33.30 -24.01
N LEU A 177 -15.04 -32.63 -23.86
CA LEU A 177 -15.96 -32.88 -22.75
C LEU A 177 -16.50 -34.31 -22.75
N ARG A 178 -16.80 -34.89 -23.93
CA ARG A 178 -17.22 -36.29 -24.03
C ARG A 178 -16.13 -37.24 -23.54
N ILE A 179 -14.87 -37.00 -23.89
CA ILE A 179 -13.75 -37.85 -23.45
C ILE A 179 -13.59 -37.74 -21.92
N PHE A 180 -13.70 -36.55 -21.34
CA PHE A 180 -13.65 -36.38 -19.89
C PHE A 180 -14.80 -37.09 -19.17
N ASP A 181 -16.01 -37.04 -19.71
CA ASP A 181 -17.16 -37.72 -19.11
C ASP A 181 -17.02 -39.25 -19.19
N LEU A 182 -16.44 -39.79 -20.28
CA LEU A 182 -16.11 -41.23 -20.38
C LEU A 182 -15.10 -41.65 -19.31
N ALA A 183 -14.08 -40.84 -19.07
CA ALA A 183 -13.10 -41.10 -18.01
C ALA A 183 -13.76 -41.11 -16.62
N LYS A 184 -14.59 -40.10 -16.34
CA LYS A 184 -15.20 -39.88 -15.01
C LYS A 184 -16.31 -40.88 -14.67
N PHE A 185 -17.16 -41.21 -15.65
CA PHE A 185 -18.39 -41.97 -15.40
C PHE A 185 -18.38 -43.38 -15.98
N ALA A 186 -17.62 -43.62 -17.05
CA ALA A 186 -17.58 -44.93 -17.70
C ALA A 186 -16.33 -45.75 -17.33
N GLY A 187 -15.43 -45.20 -16.50
CA GLY A 187 -14.18 -45.87 -16.13
C GLY A 187 -13.25 -46.11 -17.32
N MET A 188 -13.40 -45.33 -18.39
CA MET A 188 -12.62 -45.42 -19.62
C MET A 188 -11.75 -44.17 -19.77
N PRO A 189 -10.62 -44.07 -19.04
CA PRO A 189 -9.71 -42.94 -19.16
C PRO A 189 -9.04 -42.92 -20.54
N PRO A 190 -8.63 -41.72 -21.02
CA PRO A 190 -7.80 -41.64 -22.22
C PRO A 190 -6.44 -42.30 -21.98
N SER A 191 -5.82 -42.82 -23.05
CA SER A 191 -4.43 -43.29 -22.96
C SER A 191 -3.49 -42.12 -22.60
N PRO A 192 -2.29 -42.38 -22.04
CA PRO A 192 -1.33 -41.33 -21.71
C PRO A 192 -1.05 -40.36 -22.85
N ASP A 193 -0.86 -40.88 -24.07
CA ASP A 193 -0.65 -40.07 -25.27
C ASP A 193 -1.87 -39.23 -25.64
N GLN A 194 -3.08 -39.81 -25.52
CA GLN A 194 -4.32 -39.08 -25.78
C GLN A 194 -4.55 -37.99 -24.74
N CYS A 195 -4.24 -38.25 -23.47
CA CYS A 195 -4.32 -37.25 -22.39
C CYS A 195 -3.35 -36.08 -22.65
N GLY A 196 -2.12 -36.37 -23.12
CA GLY A 196 -1.18 -35.36 -23.58
C GLY A 196 -1.76 -34.49 -24.71
N ARG A 197 -2.41 -35.10 -25.71
CA ARG A 197 -3.08 -34.36 -26.80
C ARG A 197 -4.26 -33.52 -26.31
N LEU A 198 -5.05 -34.02 -25.37
CA LEU A 198 -6.16 -33.25 -24.77
C LEU A 198 -5.63 -32.02 -24.04
N LEU A 199 -4.52 -32.14 -23.32
CA LEU A 199 -3.91 -31.01 -22.62
C LEU A 199 -3.51 -29.90 -23.61
N VAL A 200 -2.84 -30.27 -24.70
CA VAL A 200 -2.47 -29.34 -25.77
C VAL A 200 -3.72 -28.73 -26.41
N GLY A 201 -4.74 -29.54 -26.73
CA GLY A 201 -5.98 -29.06 -27.33
C GLY A 201 -6.75 -28.06 -26.46
N VAL A 202 -6.81 -28.28 -25.14
CA VAL A 202 -7.40 -27.31 -24.21
C VAL A 202 -6.59 -26.02 -24.17
N GLN A 203 -5.25 -26.10 -24.19
CA GLN A 203 -4.40 -24.91 -24.25
C GLN A 203 -4.64 -24.09 -25.52
N GLU A 204 -4.62 -24.74 -26.68
CA GLU A 204 -4.86 -24.09 -27.98
C GLU A 204 -6.26 -23.45 -28.04
N LEU A 205 -7.28 -24.12 -27.49
CA LEU A 205 -8.63 -23.57 -27.40
C LEU A 205 -8.67 -22.28 -26.59
N VAL A 206 -8.03 -22.25 -25.41
CA VAL A 206 -7.95 -21.06 -24.54
C VAL A 206 -7.23 -19.92 -25.24
N GLU A 207 -6.12 -20.21 -25.92
CA GLU A 207 -5.35 -19.22 -26.66
C GLU A 207 -6.14 -18.64 -27.85
N ALA A 208 -6.79 -19.51 -28.64
CA ALA A 208 -7.60 -19.10 -29.79
C ALA A 208 -8.79 -18.21 -29.39
N THR A 209 -9.54 -18.63 -28.37
CA THR A 209 -10.67 -17.86 -27.84
C THR A 209 -10.23 -16.60 -27.08
N SER A 210 -9.00 -16.56 -26.55
CA SER A 210 -8.38 -15.33 -26.04
C SER A 210 -8.06 -14.35 -27.16
N ALA A 211 -7.43 -14.82 -28.23
CA ALA A 211 -7.04 -14.03 -29.38
C ALA A 211 -8.24 -13.41 -30.11
N ASP A 212 -9.29 -14.20 -30.35
CA ASP A 212 -10.52 -13.74 -31.01
C ASP A 212 -11.20 -12.59 -30.26
N PHE A 213 -11.28 -12.69 -28.94
CA PHE A 213 -11.83 -11.64 -28.08
C PHE A 213 -10.95 -10.39 -27.99
N ASN A 214 -9.63 -10.56 -27.97
CA ASN A 214 -8.73 -9.40 -27.98
C ASN A 214 -8.85 -8.66 -29.31
N ARG A 215 -9.00 -9.40 -30.42
CA ARG A 215 -9.26 -8.82 -31.74
C ARG A 215 -10.57 -8.03 -31.76
N SER A 216 -11.65 -8.56 -31.18
CA SER A 216 -12.94 -7.86 -31.14
C SER A 216 -12.95 -6.60 -30.26
N ARG A 217 -11.99 -6.43 -29.34
CA ARG A 217 -11.83 -5.24 -28.49
C ARG A 217 -10.96 -4.13 -29.07
N ARG A 218 -10.16 -4.38 -30.12
CA ARG A 218 -9.29 -3.34 -30.69
C ARG A 218 -10.14 -2.32 -31.46
N PRO A 219 -10.02 -1.00 -31.17
CA PRO A 219 -10.68 0.01 -31.98
C PRO A 219 -10.09 -0.01 -33.39
N VAL A 220 -10.97 0.01 -34.40
CA VAL A 220 -10.56 0.16 -35.80
C VAL A 220 -10.06 1.59 -35.96
N SER A 221 -8.75 1.73 -36.19
CA SER A 221 -8.05 3.00 -36.42
C SER A 221 -8.37 3.59 -37.79
#